data_AF-A0A941GSX7-F1
#
_entry.id   AF-A0A941GSX7-F1
#
_cell.length_a   1.000
_cell.length_b   1.000
_cell.length_c   1.000
_cell.angle_alpha   90.00
_cell.angle_beta   90.00
_cell.angle_gamma   90.00
#
_symmetry.space_group_name_H-M   'P 1'
#
loop_
_entity.id
_entity.type
_entity.pdbx_description
1 polymer ?
#
loop_
_entity_poly.entity_id
_entity_poly.type
_entity_poly.pdbx_seq_one_letter_code
_entity_poly.pdbx_strand_id
1 'polypeptide(L)'
;MKESEVNDEEIGEIYRKRWGRETLWKLLKMPLKLDKLITKNENGIRRQIYSCLIGYILLQLIDIPEEIGKKSLDKLRYLQSFMSENISYIHWFRRMNYT
;
A
#
# COMPACT_ATOMS: atom_id res chain seq x y z
N MET A 1 12.14 2.61 -43.32
CA MET A 1 11.96 2.76 -41.86
C MET A 1 12.77 1.65 -41.21
N LYS A 2 13.77 1.99 -40.38
CA LYS A 2 14.52 0.98 -39.63
C LYS A 2 13.60 0.47 -38.52
N GLU A 3 13.20 -0.78 -38.65
CA GLU A 3 12.56 -1.52 -37.55
C GLU A 3 13.58 -1.53 -36.41
N SER A 4 13.30 -0.77 -35.36
CA SER A 4 14.15 -0.75 -34.17
C SER A 4 14.08 -2.15 -33.58
N GLU A 5 15.15 -2.94 -33.73
CA GLU A 5 15.34 -4.20 -33.01
C GLU A 5 15.35 -3.85 -31.52
N VAL A 6 14.18 -3.91 -30.90
CA VAL A 6 14.05 -3.77 -29.45
C VAL A 6 14.66 -5.04 -28.87
N ASN A 7 15.73 -4.88 -28.10
CA ASN A 7 16.44 -5.99 -27.47
C ASN A 7 15.46 -6.80 -26.58
N ASP A 8 15.58 -8.12 -26.55
CA ASP A 8 14.70 -9.01 -25.77
C ASP A 8 14.66 -8.62 -24.27
N GLU A 9 15.78 -8.13 -23.73
CA GLU A 9 15.84 -7.60 -22.36
C GLU A 9 14.98 -6.34 -22.16
N GLU A 10 14.97 -5.45 -23.15
CA GLU A 10 14.17 -4.22 -23.11
C GLU A 10 12.67 -4.55 -23.18
N ILE A 11 12.30 -5.54 -24.01
CA ILE A 11 10.95 -6.10 -24.04
C ILE A 11 10.59 -6.67 -22.67
N GLY A 12 11.47 -7.47 -22.07
CA GLY A 12 11.30 -8.04 -20.73
C GLY A 12 11.05 -6.99 -19.64
N GLU A 13 11.80 -5.90 -19.65
CA GLU A 13 11.64 -4.81 -18.69
C GLU A 13 10.34 -4.03 -18.90
N ILE A 14 9.88 -3.85 -20.13
CA ILE A 14 8.56 -3.26 -20.44
C ILE A 14 7.44 -4.14 -19.87
N TYR A 15 7.53 -5.46 -20.03
CA TYR A 15 6.57 -6.40 -19.45
C TYR A 15 6.58 -6.39 -17.92
N ARG A 16 7.76 -6.28 -17.29
CA ARG A 16 7.89 -6.13 -15.83
C ARG A 16 7.21 -4.86 -15.33
N LYS A 17 7.43 -3.72 -16.01
CA LYS A 17 6.76 -2.43 -15.69
C LYS A 17 5.24 -2.53 -15.84
N ARG A 18 4.75 -3.24 -16.86
CA ARG A 18 3.31 -3.50 -17.05
C ARG A 18 2.72 -4.24 -15.85
N TRP A 19 3.40 -5.27 -15.36
CA TRP A 19 2.96 -6.06 -14.19
C TRP A 19 2.91 -5.23 -12.90
N GLY A 20 3.75 -4.21 -12.79
CA GLY A 20 3.70 -3.24 -11.70
C GLY A 20 2.31 -2.58 -11.53
N ARG A 21 1.62 -2.29 -12.64
CA ARG A 21 0.26 -1.74 -12.61
C ARG A 21 -0.74 -2.71 -11.99
N GLU A 22 -0.61 -4.00 -12.28
CA GLU A 22 -1.51 -5.04 -11.78
C GLU A 22 -1.29 -5.29 -10.29
N THR A 23 -0.03 -5.23 -9.86
CA THR A 23 0.36 -5.28 -8.45
C THR A 23 -0.22 -4.09 -7.67
N LEU A 24 -0.17 -2.88 -8.23
CA LEU A 24 -0.82 -1.70 -7.67
C LEU A 24 -2.33 -1.91 -7.55
N TRP A 25 -3.01 -2.36 -8.61
CA TRP A 25 -4.45 -2.59 -8.59
C TRP A 25 -4.87 -3.64 -7.56
N LYS A 26 -4.08 -4.71 -7.39
CA LYS A 26 -4.32 -5.72 -6.36
C LYS A 26 -4.20 -5.13 -4.95
N LEU A 27 -3.24 -4.24 -4.72
CA LEU A 27 -3.03 -3.56 -3.43
C LEU A 27 -4.14 -2.52 -3.14
N LEU A 28 -4.56 -1.75 -4.14
CA LEU A 28 -5.68 -0.81 -3.97
C LEU A 28 -7.00 -1.53 -3.65
N LYS A 29 -7.26 -2.67 -4.30
CA LYS A 29 -8.51 -3.40 -4.08
C LYS A 29 -8.50 -4.21 -2.78
N MET A 30 -7.49 -5.02 -2.51
CA MET A 30 -7.54 -5.98 -1.39
C MET A 30 -7.23 -5.35 -0.02
N PRO A 31 -6.00 -4.89 0.28
CA PRO A 31 -5.69 -4.34 1.59
C PRO A 31 -6.32 -2.96 1.83
N LEU A 32 -6.46 -2.13 0.78
CA LEU A 32 -7.05 -0.79 0.91
C LEU A 32 -8.57 -0.77 0.67
N LYS A 33 -9.18 -1.92 0.35
CA LYS A 33 -10.64 -2.11 0.24
C LYS A 33 -11.34 -1.13 -0.69
N LEU A 34 -10.70 -0.71 -1.78
CA LEU A 34 -11.32 0.18 -2.76
C LEU A 34 -12.53 -0.47 -3.45
N ASP A 35 -12.62 -1.80 -3.46
CA ASP A 35 -13.78 -2.55 -3.96
C ASP A 35 -15.04 -2.36 -3.11
N LYS A 36 -14.87 -1.98 -1.84
CA LYS A 36 -15.97 -1.73 -0.90
C LYS A 36 -16.15 -0.24 -0.72
N LEU A 37 -16.99 0.36 -1.57
CA LEU A 37 -17.38 1.76 -1.41
C LEU A 37 -18.17 1.92 -0.10
N ILE A 38 -17.65 2.78 0.78
CA ILE A 38 -18.28 3.04 2.09
C ILE A 38 -19.50 3.96 1.93
N THR A 39 -19.57 4.69 0.81
CA THR A 39 -20.59 5.70 0.55
C THR A 39 -20.95 5.76 -0.93
N LYS A 40 -22.19 6.17 -1.21
CA LYS A 40 -22.72 6.36 -2.57
C LYS A 40 -22.59 7.80 -3.07
N ASN A 41 -22.17 8.73 -2.22
CA ASN A 41 -21.95 10.12 -2.60
C ASN A 41 -20.63 10.26 -3.37
N GLU A 42 -20.65 10.92 -4.53
CA GLU A 42 -19.47 11.17 -5.37
C GLU A 42 -18.30 11.75 -4.56
N ASN A 43 -18.55 12.75 -3.71
CA ASN A 43 -17.51 13.37 -2.88
C ASN A 43 -16.92 12.39 -1.85
N GLY A 44 -17.73 11.45 -1.37
CA GLY A 44 -17.29 10.41 -0.47
C GLY A 44 -16.44 9.35 -1.19
N ILE A 45 -16.85 8.94 -2.39
CA ILE A 45 -16.09 8.03 -3.25
C ILE A 45 -14.74 8.65 -3.62
N ARG A 46 -14.74 9.93 -4.03
CA ARG A 46 -13.52 10.66 -4.39
C ARG A 46 -12.53 10.73 -3.22
N ARG A 47 -13.02 11.04 -2.01
CA ARG A 47 -12.19 11.01 -0.79
C ARG A 47 -11.63 9.62 -0.50
N GLN A 48 -12.44 8.57 -0.65
CA GLN A 48 -11.97 7.20 -0.46
C GLN A 48 -10.86 6.82 -1.44
N ILE A 49 -10.97 7.20 -2.72
CA ILE A 49 -9.93 7.01 -3.73
C ILE A 49 -8.65 7.75 -3.31
N TYR A 50 -8.74 9.03 -2.95
CA TYR A 50 -7.57 9.80 -2.52
C TYR A 50 -6.91 9.20 -1.27
N SER A 51 -7.68 8.78 -0.27
CA SER A 51 -7.14 8.11 0.92
C SER A 51 -6.39 6.82 0.57
N CYS A 52 -6.89 6.02 -0.38
CA CYS A 52 -6.21 4.81 -0.83
C CYS A 52 -4.88 5.14 -1.54
N LEU A 53 -4.87 6.19 -2.38
CA LEU A 53 -3.66 6.64 -3.07
C LEU A 53 -2.61 7.18 -2.09
N ILE A 54 -3.02 7.98 -1.11
CA ILE A 54 -2.14 8.47 -0.04
C ILE A 54 -1.54 7.30 0.73
N GLY A 55 -2.37 6.34 1.14
CA GLY A 55 -1.90 5.12 1.82
C GLY A 55 -0.90 4.31 1.00
N TYR A 56 -1.09 4.21 -0.32
CA TYR A 56 -0.13 3.57 -1.21
C TYR A 56 1.22 4.31 -1.25
N ILE A 57 1.21 5.63 -1.38
CA ILE A 57 2.44 6.44 -1.41
C ILE A 57 3.19 6.31 -0.07
N LEU A 58 2.47 6.37 1.05
CA LEU A 58 3.07 6.17 2.38
C LEU A 58 3.74 4.80 2.50
N LEU A 59 3.10 3.72 2.02
CA LEU A 59 3.71 2.38 2.00
C LEU A 59 4.98 2.28 1.15
N GLN A 60 5.10 3.09 0.09
CA GLN A 60 6.33 3.14 -0.72
C GLN A 60 7.46 3.87 0.01
N LEU A 61 7.12 4.91 0.79
CA LEU A 61 8.08 5.74 1.53
C LEU A 61 8.58 5.07 2.81
N ILE A 62 7.77 4.22 3.44
CA ILE A 62 8.13 3.55 4.68
C ILE A 62 9.18 2.49 4.41
N ASP A 63 10.26 2.55 5.18
CA ASP A 63 11.23 1.47 5.27
C ASP A 63 10.93 0.60 6.48
N ILE A 64 11.09 -0.72 6.33
CA ILE A 64 10.87 -1.68 7.42
C ILE A 64 12.13 -2.49 7.65
N PRO A 65 12.37 -2.98 8.88
CA PRO A 65 13.50 -3.85 9.16
C PRO A 65 13.54 -5.03 8.19
N GLU A 66 14.73 -5.32 7.66
CA GLU A 66 14.90 -6.36 6.63
C GLU A 66 14.45 -7.76 7.11
N GLU A 67 14.47 -7.98 8.44
CA GLU A 67 13.99 -9.19 9.12
C GLU A 67 12.48 -9.44 8.95
N ILE A 68 11.68 -8.39 8.75
CA ILE A 68 10.22 -8.49 8.63
C ILE A 68 9.81 -8.83 7.19
N GLY A 69 10.57 -8.34 6.22
CA GLY A 69 10.36 -8.62 4.81
C GLY A 69 10.50 -7.37 3.93
N LYS A 70 10.34 -7.56 2.61
CA LYS A 70 10.47 -6.48 1.61
C LYS A 70 9.18 -6.19 0.85
N LYS A 71 8.12 -6.99 1.03
CA LYS A 71 6.87 -6.81 0.26
C LYS A 71 6.02 -5.70 0.86
N SER A 72 5.26 -5.01 0.01
CA SER A 72 4.35 -3.94 0.46
C SER A 72 3.32 -4.40 1.49
N LEU A 73 2.96 -5.69 1.47
CA LEU A 73 2.04 -6.29 2.43
C LEU A 73 2.68 -6.45 3.81
N ASP A 74 3.98 -6.76 3.87
CA ASP A 74 4.73 -6.86 5.12
C ASP A 74 4.85 -5.48 5.76
N LYS A 75 5.12 -4.44 4.96
CA LYS A 75 5.09 -3.03 5.39
C LYS A 75 3.75 -2.64 5.99
N LEU A 76 2.66 -3.02 5.35
CA LEU A 76 1.31 -2.73 5.83
C LEU A 76 0.99 -3.46 7.14
N ARG A 77 1.38 -4.73 7.28
CA ARG A 77 1.19 -5.51 8.51
C ARG A 77 2.04 -4.98 9.67
N TYR A 78 3.29 -4.60 9.37
CA TYR A 78 4.17 -3.96 10.34
C TYR A 78 3.55 -2.65 10.86
N LEU A 79 3.10 -1.79 9.95
CA LEU A 79 2.41 -0.55 10.33
C LEU A 79 1.17 -0.82 11.18
N GLN A 80 0.36 -1.82 10.81
CA GLN A 80 -0.82 -2.20 11.59
C GLN A 80 -0.46 -2.66 13.01
N SER A 81 0.58 -3.47 13.18
CA SER A 81 1.07 -3.88 14.52
C SER A 81 1.54 -2.67 15.30
N PHE A 82 2.41 -1.86 14.68
CA PHE A 82 2.97 -0.66 15.29
C PHE A 82 1.89 0.33 15.75
N MET A 83 0.89 0.58 14.92
CA MET A 83 -0.24 1.44 15.27
C MET A 83 -1.10 0.83 16.39
N SER A 84 -1.32 -0.48 16.37
CA SER A 84 -2.09 -1.16 17.42
C SER A 84 -1.40 -1.08 18.78
N GLU A 85 -0.07 -1.12 18.79
CA GLU A 85 0.74 -0.96 20.00
C GLU A 85 0.77 0.48 20.48
N ASN A 86 0.95 1.47 19.59
CA ASN A 86 1.20 2.85 19.99
C ASN A 86 -0.04 3.74 20.09
N ILE A 87 -1.14 3.40 19.39
CA ILE A 87 -2.32 4.27 19.23
C ILE A 87 -3.56 3.69 19.91
N SER A 88 -3.56 2.41 20.27
CA SER A 88 -4.69 1.83 21.01
C SER A 88 -4.91 2.56 22.33
N TYR A 89 -6.10 3.15 22.49
CA TYR A 89 -6.51 3.79 23.75
C TYR A 89 -6.39 2.83 24.94
N ILE A 90 -6.62 1.52 24.73
CA ILE A 90 -6.44 0.50 25.77
C ILE A 90 -4.96 0.38 26.17
N HIS A 91 -4.03 0.49 25.21
CA HIS A 91 -2.60 0.47 25.50
C HIS A 91 -2.16 1.75 26.24
N TRP A 92 -2.61 2.92 25.79
CA TRP A 92 -2.36 4.18 26.48
C TRP A 92 -2.95 4.20 27.89
N PHE A 93 -4.18 3.72 28.05
CA PHE A 93 -4.86 3.59 29.33
C PHE A 93 -4.10 2.64 30.25
N ARG A 94 -3.66 1.47 29.77
CA ARG A 94 -2.78 0.58 30.54
C ARG A 94 -1.51 1.29 30.98
N ARG A 95 -0.81 1.97 30.07
CA ARG A 95 0.43 2.67 30.37
C ARG A 95 0.26 3.78 31.41
N MET A 96 -0.84 4.54 31.36
CA MET A 96 -1.14 5.59 32.35
C MET A 96 -1.54 5.04 33.72
N ASN A 97 -2.15 3.85 33.81
CA ASN A 97 -2.53 3.25 35.10
C ASN A 97 -1.36 2.57 35.85
N TYR A 98 -0.20 2.41 35.21
CA TYR A 98 1.02 1.91 35.84
C TYR A 98 2.06 3.02 36.11
N THR A 99 1.65 4.29 36.04
CA THR A 99 2.43 5.46 36.48
C THR A 99 1.69 6.12 37.63
#